data_AF-A0AA95GIT2-F1
#
_entry.id   AF-A0AA95GIT2-F1
#
_cell.length_a   1.000
_cell.length_b   1.000
_cell.length_c   1.000
_cell.angle_alpha   90.00
_cell.angle_beta   90.00
_cell.angle_gamma   90.00
#
_symmetry.space_group_name_H-M   'P 1'
#
loop_
_entity.id
_entity.type
_entity.pdbx_description
1 polymer ?
#
loop_
_entity_poly.entity_id
_entity_poly.type
_entity_poly.pdbx_seq_one_letter_code
_entity_poly.pdbx_strand_id
1 'polypeptide(L)'
;MIKKLINNNQYFLLKILLLTILFSLIHYAMGYPPRLNYTAGIVALLIVISPLRIIYCGFIIIFTIIAALYFPARFLYGAPSLTIATSVTYTNLHEAIEFITNIPYYLYIGSLFILLFGFFCAKFKLNSSKKIKVWAFITFLLFLFYGPIKDYNAENYDLTIHHTDRIINDIFKVINEKKIDFNLIYTADHGEIVNVGHGLEKGREQYLIPFMYKSTNNHFNCDFIKSFRNKEGYLSGLMNKYILSELLGYEIDKNILRNEREYDRVLTANENILPFSSIE
;
A
#
# COMPACT_ATOMS: atom_id res chain seq x y z
N MET A 1 -13.19 -24.46 -33.56
CA MET A 1 -13.38 -23.07 -33.10
C MET A 1 -12.08 -22.44 -32.54
N ILE A 2 -11.41 -23.07 -31.57
CA ILE A 2 -10.21 -22.52 -30.88
C ILE A 2 -9.05 -22.17 -31.83
N LYS A 3 -8.69 -23.06 -32.78
CA LYS A 3 -7.63 -22.75 -33.77
C LYS A 3 -7.93 -21.52 -34.63
N LYS A 4 -9.22 -21.29 -34.96
CA LYS A 4 -9.66 -20.08 -35.68
C LYS A 4 -9.53 -18.85 -34.78
N LEU A 5 -9.94 -18.93 -33.51
CA LEU A 5 -9.74 -17.86 -32.54
C LEU A 5 -8.25 -17.48 -32.40
N ILE A 6 -7.35 -18.45 -32.32
CA ILE A 6 -5.91 -18.18 -32.15
C ILE A 6 -5.31 -17.47 -33.37
N ASN A 7 -5.58 -17.96 -34.58
CA ASN A 7 -4.84 -17.54 -35.79
C ASN A 7 -5.57 -16.50 -36.65
N ASN A 8 -6.90 -16.47 -36.64
CA ASN A 8 -7.65 -15.59 -37.54
C ASN A 8 -7.69 -14.15 -37.00
N ASN A 9 -7.54 -13.17 -37.90
CA ASN A 9 -7.56 -11.75 -37.55
C ASN A 9 -8.97 -11.22 -37.28
N GLN A 10 -10.02 -11.89 -37.76
CA GLN A 10 -11.41 -11.49 -37.51
C GLN A 10 -11.74 -11.44 -36.00
N TYR A 11 -11.03 -12.22 -35.18
CA TYR A 11 -11.18 -12.23 -33.73
C TYR A 11 -10.23 -11.26 -33.00
N PHE A 12 -9.67 -10.26 -33.69
CA PHE A 12 -8.72 -9.32 -33.10
C PHE A 12 -9.27 -8.67 -31.82
N LEU A 13 -10.47 -8.09 -31.88
CA LEU A 13 -11.11 -7.44 -30.72
C LEU A 13 -11.36 -8.42 -29.56
N LEU A 14 -11.76 -9.66 -29.87
CA LEU A 14 -11.97 -10.68 -28.85
C LEU A 14 -10.66 -11.08 -28.17
N LYS A 15 -9.55 -11.18 -28.91
CA LYS A 15 -8.23 -11.44 -28.34
C LYS A 15 -7.80 -10.31 -27.39
N ILE A 16 -8.03 -9.06 -27.79
CA ILE A 16 -7.76 -7.89 -26.94
C ILE A 16 -8.60 -7.94 -25.66
N LEU A 17 -9.90 -8.22 -25.76
CA LEU A 17 -10.78 -8.37 -24.60
C LEU A 17 -10.27 -9.46 -23.63
N LEU A 18 -9.90 -10.63 -24.15
CA LEU A 18 -9.37 -11.73 -23.33
C LEU A 18 -8.03 -11.38 -22.66
N LEU A 19 -7.16 -10.62 -23.35
CA LEU A 19 -5.92 -10.12 -22.75
C LEU A 19 -6.21 -9.08 -21.65
N THR A 20 -7.18 -8.19 -21.85
CA THR A 20 -7.62 -7.24 -20.81
C THR A 20 -8.15 -7.96 -19.59
N ILE A 21 -8.96 -9.00 -19.78
CA ILE A 21 -9.47 -9.84 -18.68
C ILE A 21 -8.31 -10.53 -17.96
N LEU A 22 -7.36 -11.11 -18.70
CA LEU A 22 -6.19 -11.77 -18.11
C LEU A 22 -5.36 -10.80 -17.26
N PHE A 23 -5.02 -9.62 -17.78
CA PHE A 23 -4.18 -8.68 -17.03
C PHE A 23 -4.94 -7.99 -15.88
N SER A 24 -6.25 -7.85 -15.98
CA SER A 24 -7.09 -7.46 -14.84
C SER A 24 -7.08 -8.54 -13.75
N LEU A 25 -7.18 -9.81 -14.16
CA LEU A 25 -7.11 -10.97 -13.25
C LEU A 25 -5.73 -11.09 -12.60
N ILE A 26 -4.65 -10.86 -13.34
CA ILE A 26 -3.27 -10.80 -12.81
C ILE A 26 -3.14 -9.68 -11.79
N HIS A 27 -3.63 -8.47 -12.09
CA HIS A 27 -3.55 -7.34 -11.18
C HIS A 27 -4.33 -7.61 -9.88
N TYR A 28 -5.52 -8.17 -10.00
CA TYR A 28 -6.33 -8.64 -8.88
C TYR A 28 -5.59 -9.73 -8.09
N ALA A 29 -5.05 -10.74 -8.76
CA ALA A 29 -4.33 -11.84 -8.12
C ALA A 29 -3.11 -11.38 -7.30
N MET A 30 -2.52 -10.24 -7.68
CA MET A 30 -1.45 -9.58 -6.95
C MET A 30 -1.94 -8.67 -5.82
N GLY A 31 -3.22 -8.70 -5.47
CA GLY A 31 -3.78 -7.94 -4.33
C GLY A 31 -3.95 -6.44 -4.58
N TYR A 32 -3.78 -5.96 -5.82
CA TYR A 32 -3.96 -4.55 -6.14
C TYR A 32 -5.42 -4.21 -6.49
N PRO A 33 -5.90 -2.99 -6.14
CA PRO A 33 -7.22 -2.53 -6.56
C PRO A 33 -7.29 -2.43 -8.10
N PRO A 34 -8.47 -2.56 -8.72
CA PRO A 34 -8.60 -2.51 -10.17
C PRO A 34 -8.15 -1.15 -10.72
N ARG A 35 -7.12 -1.15 -11.57
CA ARG A 35 -6.62 0.05 -12.25
C ARG A 35 -6.61 -0.12 -13.76
N LEU A 36 -7.58 0.55 -14.41
CA LEU A 36 -7.83 0.42 -15.85
C LEU A 36 -6.66 0.96 -16.71
N ASN A 37 -6.00 2.02 -16.26
CA ASN A 37 -4.85 2.63 -16.93
C ASN A 37 -3.67 1.64 -17.08
N TYR A 38 -3.30 0.92 -16.03
CA TYR A 38 -2.22 -0.07 -16.10
C TYR A 38 -2.57 -1.23 -17.03
N THR A 39 -3.80 -1.75 -16.92
CA THR A 39 -4.26 -2.86 -17.78
C THR A 39 -4.27 -2.45 -19.25
N ALA A 40 -4.79 -1.25 -19.56
CA ALA A 40 -4.79 -0.72 -20.92
C ALA A 40 -3.37 -0.50 -21.46
N GLY A 41 -2.46 0.04 -20.64
CA GLY A 41 -1.05 0.22 -20.99
C GLY A 41 -0.35 -1.09 -21.32
N ILE A 42 -0.54 -2.14 -20.50
CA ILE A 42 0.06 -3.45 -20.75
C ILE A 42 -0.51 -4.11 -22.01
N VAL A 43 -1.83 -4.07 -22.22
CA VAL A 43 -2.43 -4.62 -23.44
C VAL A 43 -1.93 -3.87 -24.69
N ALA A 44 -1.74 -2.55 -24.60
CA ALA A 44 -1.14 -1.76 -25.67
C ALA A 44 0.31 -2.18 -25.95
N LEU A 45 1.13 -2.39 -24.91
CA LEU A 45 2.48 -2.95 -25.04
C LEU A 45 2.47 -4.31 -25.74
N LEU A 46 1.55 -5.21 -25.37
CA LEU A 46 1.40 -6.53 -25.98
C LEU A 46 1.10 -6.48 -27.48
N ILE A 47 0.31 -5.49 -27.93
CA ILE A 47 0.06 -5.26 -29.36
C ILE A 47 1.37 -4.87 -30.06
N VAL A 48 2.19 -4.01 -29.45
CA VAL A 48 3.47 -3.54 -30.00
C VAL A 48 4.46 -4.70 -30.12
N ILE A 49 4.66 -5.49 -29.07
CA ILE A 49 5.64 -6.60 -29.05
C ILE A 49 5.14 -7.88 -29.72
N SER A 50 3.88 -7.93 -30.16
CA SER A 50 3.29 -9.11 -30.80
C SER A 50 4.08 -9.74 -31.97
N PRO A 51 4.87 -9.00 -32.79
CA PRO A 51 5.72 -9.61 -33.80
C PRO A 51 6.88 -10.42 -33.22
N LEU A 52 7.38 -10.02 -32.04
CA LEU A 52 8.46 -10.68 -31.32
C LEU A 52 7.88 -11.84 -30.50
N ARG A 53 7.57 -12.93 -31.20
CA ARG A 53 6.75 -14.02 -30.65
C ARG A 53 7.27 -14.58 -29.32
N ILE A 54 8.58 -14.76 -29.20
CA ILE A 54 9.22 -15.29 -27.99
C ILE A 54 9.01 -14.33 -26.81
N ILE A 55 9.23 -13.03 -27.03
CA ILE A 55 9.07 -11.99 -25.99
C ILE A 55 7.60 -11.86 -25.59
N TYR A 56 6.67 -11.84 -26.55
CA TYR A 56 5.23 -11.80 -26.30
C TYR A 56 4.77 -12.97 -25.42
N CYS A 57 5.16 -14.20 -25.78
CA CYS A 57 4.81 -15.39 -25.01
C CYS A 57 5.46 -15.38 -23.62
N GLY A 58 6.76 -15.08 -23.56
CA GLY A 58 7.53 -15.02 -22.32
C GLY A 58 6.94 -14.01 -21.34
N PHE A 59 6.59 -12.81 -21.82
CA PHE A 59 5.95 -11.78 -21.00
C PHE A 59 4.65 -12.30 -20.37
N ILE A 60 3.72 -12.84 -21.16
CA ILE A 60 2.45 -13.34 -20.64
C ILE A 60 2.67 -14.49 -19.65
N ILE A 61 3.55 -15.45 -19.98
CA ILE A 61 3.79 -16.63 -19.15
C ILE A 61 4.42 -16.24 -17.80
N ILE A 62 5.45 -15.38 -17.80
CA ILE A 62 6.11 -14.93 -16.57
C ILE A 62 5.11 -14.26 -15.63
N PHE A 63 4.34 -13.28 -16.12
CA PHE A 63 3.35 -12.59 -15.29
C PHE A 63 2.23 -13.54 -14.81
N THR A 64 1.83 -14.50 -15.64
CA THR A 64 0.81 -15.50 -15.26
C THR A 64 1.33 -16.42 -14.16
N ILE A 65 2.57 -16.90 -14.25
CA ILE A 65 3.18 -17.78 -13.24
C ILE A 65 3.30 -17.04 -11.91
N ILE A 66 3.84 -15.82 -11.92
CA ILE A 66 3.97 -14.99 -10.71
C ILE A 66 2.60 -14.77 -10.07
N ALA A 67 1.60 -14.38 -10.85
CA ALA A 67 0.24 -14.17 -10.36
C ALA A 67 -0.39 -15.44 -9.78
N ALA A 68 -0.21 -16.59 -10.42
CA ALA A 68 -0.76 -17.86 -9.96
C ALA A 68 -0.10 -18.34 -8.66
N LEU A 69 1.21 -18.17 -8.52
CA LEU A 69 1.94 -18.51 -7.29
C LEU A 69 1.51 -17.60 -6.13
N TYR A 70 1.30 -16.31 -6.41
CA TYR A 70 0.95 -15.33 -5.39
C TYR A 70 -0.54 -15.28 -5.03
N PHE A 71 -1.43 -15.70 -5.94
CA PHE A 71 -2.89 -15.63 -5.76
C PHE A 71 -3.41 -16.17 -4.42
N PRO A 72 -2.94 -17.33 -3.90
CA PRO A 72 -3.41 -17.84 -2.62
C PRO A 72 -2.90 -16.98 -1.43
N ALA A 73 -1.65 -16.50 -1.50
CA ALA A 73 -1.03 -15.70 -0.46
C ALA A 73 -1.65 -14.30 -0.32
N ARG A 74 -2.19 -13.73 -1.40
CA ARG A 74 -2.79 -12.37 -1.39
C ARG A 74 -3.92 -12.20 -0.37
N PHE A 75 -4.64 -13.28 -0.03
CA PHE A 75 -5.77 -13.19 0.90
C PHE A 75 -5.33 -13.09 2.36
N LEU A 76 -4.09 -13.48 2.64
CA LEU A 76 -3.48 -13.37 3.96
C LEU A 76 -2.67 -12.08 4.10
N TYR A 77 -1.90 -11.72 3.07
CA TYR A 77 -0.94 -10.62 3.15
C TYR A 77 -1.23 -9.42 2.24
N GLY A 78 -2.26 -9.48 1.40
CA GLY A 78 -2.58 -8.40 0.46
C GLY A 78 -1.58 -8.31 -0.69
N ALA A 79 -1.26 -7.09 -1.10
CA ALA A 79 -0.35 -6.84 -2.22
C ALA A 79 1.12 -7.11 -1.85
N PRO A 80 1.97 -7.55 -2.81
CA PRO A 80 3.39 -7.76 -2.55
C PRO A 80 4.06 -6.49 -2.02
N SER A 81 4.84 -6.66 -0.96
CA SER A 81 5.57 -5.59 -0.28
C SER A 81 6.99 -6.04 0.06
N LEU A 82 7.87 -5.09 0.38
CA LEU A 82 9.23 -5.41 0.80
C LEU A 82 9.24 -6.30 2.05
N THR A 83 8.30 -6.06 2.98
CA THR A 83 8.13 -6.87 4.20
C THR A 83 7.79 -8.33 3.89
N ILE A 84 6.95 -8.59 2.88
CA ILE A 84 6.65 -9.97 2.44
C ILE A 84 7.88 -10.60 1.77
N ALA A 85 8.62 -9.82 0.98
CA ALA A 85 9.85 -10.32 0.35
C ALA A 85 10.93 -10.67 1.38
N THR A 86 11.10 -9.83 2.42
CA THR A 86 12.04 -10.10 3.51
C THR A 86 11.57 -11.21 4.43
N SER A 87 10.26 -11.36 4.68
CA SER A 87 9.76 -12.46 5.52
C SER A 87 10.16 -13.82 4.96
N VAL A 88 10.11 -14.00 3.63
CA VAL A 88 10.57 -15.23 2.95
C VAL A 88 12.04 -15.55 3.28
N THR A 89 12.90 -14.55 3.46
CA THR A 89 14.31 -14.75 3.82
C THR A 89 14.52 -15.16 5.27
N TYR A 90 13.56 -14.86 6.14
CA TYR A 90 13.57 -15.24 7.56
C TYR A 90 12.76 -16.51 7.84
N THR A 91 12.06 -17.06 6.85
CA THR A 91 11.21 -18.25 6.99
C THR A 91 12.01 -19.55 6.85
N ASN A 92 11.74 -20.53 7.71
CA ASN A 92 12.29 -21.89 7.58
C ASN A 92 11.31 -22.89 6.92
N LEU A 93 11.77 -24.10 6.61
CA LEU A 93 10.97 -25.11 5.90
C LEU A 93 9.69 -25.50 6.66
N HIS A 94 9.75 -25.61 7.98
CA HIS A 94 8.59 -25.99 8.79
C HIS A 94 7.51 -24.91 8.72
N GLU A 95 7.89 -23.65 8.95
CA GLU A 95 7.00 -22.49 8.82
C GLU A 95 6.43 -22.35 7.41
N ALA A 96 7.23 -22.61 6.38
CA ALA A 96 6.77 -22.55 5.00
C ALA A 96 5.71 -23.62 4.69
N ILE A 97 5.89 -24.85 5.19
CA ILE A 97 4.90 -25.92 5.03
C ILE A 97 3.62 -25.56 5.79
N GLU A 98 3.75 -25.14 7.05
CA GLU A 98 2.61 -24.74 7.88
C GLU A 98 1.81 -23.61 7.21
N PHE A 99 2.50 -22.59 6.70
CA PHE A 99 1.90 -21.50 5.93
C PHE A 99 1.10 -22.01 4.71
N ILE A 100 1.70 -22.87 3.88
CA ILE A 100 1.05 -23.42 2.69
C ILE A 100 -0.16 -24.26 3.07
N THR A 101 -0.08 -25.05 4.14
CA THR A 101 -1.20 -25.90 4.59
C THR A 101 -2.36 -25.11 5.19
N ASN A 102 -2.10 -23.92 5.73
CA ASN A 102 -3.13 -23.06 6.30
C ASN A 102 -3.95 -22.31 5.23
N ILE A 103 -3.51 -22.30 3.97
CA ILE A 103 -4.24 -21.66 2.88
C ILE A 103 -5.39 -22.54 2.41
N PRO A 104 -6.63 -22.01 2.30
CA PRO A 104 -7.76 -22.78 1.80
C PRO A 104 -7.54 -23.35 0.39
N TYR A 105 -7.81 -24.65 0.23
CA TYR A 105 -7.51 -25.39 -1.01
C TYR A 105 -8.18 -24.82 -2.28
N TYR A 106 -9.36 -24.21 -2.15
CA TYR A 106 -10.09 -23.62 -3.28
C TYR A 106 -9.34 -22.44 -3.93
N LEU A 107 -8.42 -21.80 -3.20
CA LEU A 107 -7.59 -20.72 -3.74
C LEU A 107 -6.57 -21.25 -4.77
N TYR A 108 -6.04 -22.46 -4.56
CA TYR A 108 -5.15 -23.10 -5.54
C TYR A 108 -5.87 -23.48 -6.84
N ILE A 109 -7.18 -23.72 -6.80
CA ILE A 109 -8.00 -23.90 -8.01
C ILE A 109 -8.01 -22.59 -8.82
N GLY A 110 -8.09 -21.43 -8.14
CA GLY A 110 -7.95 -20.12 -8.77
C GLY A 110 -6.59 -19.92 -9.42
N SER A 111 -5.51 -20.33 -8.74
CA SER A 111 -4.15 -20.33 -9.32
C SER A 111 -4.07 -21.18 -10.60
N LEU A 112 -4.66 -22.39 -10.58
CA LEU A 112 -4.71 -23.26 -11.75
C LEU A 112 -5.49 -22.62 -12.91
N PHE A 113 -6.62 -21.98 -12.63
CA PHE A 113 -7.40 -21.25 -13.62
C PHE A 113 -6.58 -20.12 -14.27
N ILE A 114 -5.90 -19.31 -13.46
CA ILE A 114 -5.02 -18.23 -13.95
C ILE A 114 -3.94 -18.79 -14.88
N LEU A 115 -3.27 -19.88 -14.49
CA LEU A 115 -2.25 -20.54 -15.32
C LEU A 115 -2.82 -21.00 -16.66
N LEU A 116 -3.91 -21.77 -16.65
CA LEU A 116 -4.50 -22.31 -17.87
C LEU A 116 -4.98 -21.20 -18.81
N PHE A 117 -5.58 -20.15 -18.25
CA PHE A 117 -6.05 -19.00 -19.02
C PHE A 117 -4.89 -18.19 -19.61
N GLY A 118 -3.83 -17.93 -18.84
CA GLY A 118 -2.64 -17.24 -19.34
C GLY A 118 -1.90 -18.03 -20.41
N PHE A 119 -1.72 -19.34 -20.24
CA PHE A 119 -1.14 -20.22 -21.28
C PHE A 119 -2.00 -20.25 -22.55
N PHE A 120 -3.31 -20.15 -22.42
CA PHE A 120 -4.22 -20.05 -23.55
C PHE A 120 -4.04 -18.71 -24.29
N CYS A 121 -4.05 -17.58 -23.58
CA CYS A 121 -3.86 -16.25 -24.16
C CYS A 121 -2.48 -16.07 -24.81
N ALA A 122 -1.42 -16.68 -24.24
CA ALA A 122 -0.09 -16.67 -24.82
C ALA A 122 -0.04 -17.26 -26.24
N LYS A 123 -1.03 -18.09 -26.63
CA LYS A 123 -1.10 -18.67 -27.97
C LYS A 123 -1.57 -17.68 -29.04
N PHE A 124 -2.23 -16.58 -28.69
CA PHE A 124 -2.81 -15.64 -29.66
C PHE A 124 -1.78 -15.02 -30.60
N LYS A 125 -2.13 -14.93 -31.89
CA LYS A 125 -1.38 -14.15 -32.89
C LYS A 125 -2.14 -12.85 -33.18
N LEU A 126 -1.51 -11.71 -32.90
CA LEU A 126 -2.10 -10.38 -33.08
C LEU A 126 -1.58 -9.74 -34.38
N ASN A 127 -2.30 -9.94 -35.48
CA ASN A 127 -1.92 -9.35 -36.78
C ASN A 127 -2.48 -7.93 -36.92
N SER A 128 -1.74 -6.95 -36.40
CA SER A 128 -2.14 -5.54 -36.41
C SER A 128 -1.43 -4.74 -37.50
N SER A 129 -2.13 -3.77 -38.09
CA SER A 129 -1.55 -2.82 -39.04
C SER A 129 -0.51 -1.91 -38.36
N LYS A 130 0.39 -1.31 -39.15
CA LYS A 130 1.40 -0.36 -38.64
C LYS A 130 0.75 0.80 -37.88
N LYS A 131 -0.39 1.32 -38.38
CA LYS A 131 -1.15 2.40 -37.72
C LYS A 131 -1.59 2.00 -36.31
N ILE A 132 -2.17 0.81 -36.13
CA ILE A 132 -2.62 0.31 -34.82
C ILE A 132 -1.45 0.20 -33.83
N LYS A 133 -0.30 -0.28 -34.29
CA LYS A 133 0.89 -0.41 -33.44
C LYS A 133 1.44 0.94 -32.97
N VAL A 134 1.42 1.96 -33.85
CA VAL A 134 1.84 3.33 -33.49
C VAL A 134 0.90 3.89 -32.41
N TRP A 135 -0.42 3.78 -32.60
CA TRP A 135 -1.38 4.22 -31.59
C TRP A 135 -1.24 3.46 -30.28
N ALA A 136 -1.06 2.14 -30.32
CA ALA A 136 -0.81 1.34 -29.11
C ALA A 136 0.47 1.77 -28.39
N PHE A 137 1.55 2.09 -29.12
CA PHE A 137 2.78 2.60 -28.53
C PHE A 137 2.57 3.96 -27.84
N ILE A 138 1.85 4.89 -28.48
CA ILE A 138 1.49 6.17 -27.87
C ILE A 138 0.66 5.95 -26.60
N THR A 139 -0.37 5.09 -26.65
CA THR A 139 -1.18 4.75 -25.47
C THR A 139 -0.35 4.14 -24.35
N PHE A 140 0.60 3.25 -24.66
CA PHE A 140 1.52 2.68 -23.68
C PHE A 140 2.37 3.77 -23.02
N LEU A 141 2.98 4.68 -23.79
CA LEU A 141 3.78 5.78 -23.24
C LEU A 141 2.95 6.72 -22.37
N LEU A 142 1.74 7.08 -22.81
CA LEU A 142 0.83 7.93 -22.03
C LEU A 142 0.55 7.32 -20.66
N PHE A 143 0.24 6.03 -20.57
CA PHE A 143 -0.02 5.38 -19.29
C PHE A 143 1.24 5.10 -18.46
N LEU A 144 2.38 4.85 -19.10
CA LEU A 144 3.66 4.70 -18.42
C LEU A 144 4.05 6.00 -17.69
N PHE A 145 3.88 7.14 -18.34
CA PHE A 145 4.25 8.45 -17.79
C PHE A 145 3.12 9.14 -17.01
N TYR A 146 1.88 8.66 -17.08
CA TYR A 146 0.75 9.26 -16.35
C TYR A 146 1.02 9.39 -14.85
N GLY A 147 1.55 8.35 -14.21
CA GLY A 147 1.89 8.38 -12.78
C GLY A 147 2.99 9.40 -12.47
N PRO A 148 4.21 9.25 -13.04
CA PRO A 148 5.30 10.21 -12.83
C PRO A 148 4.92 11.66 -13.14
N ILE A 149 4.15 11.92 -14.20
CA ILE A 149 3.71 13.28 -14.56
C ILE A 149 2.71 13.83 -13.53
N LYS A 150 1.76 13.00 -13.08
CA LYS A 150 0.79 13.41 -12.06
C LYS A 150 1.49 13.80 -10.76
N ASP A 151 2.52 13.05 -10.38
CA ASP A 151 3.21 13.20 -9.10
C ASP A 151 4.40 14.17 -9.19
N TYR A 152 4.74 14.68 -10.39
CA TYR A 152 5.91 15.54 -10.66
C TYR A 152 5.93 16.86 -9.88
N ASN A 153 4.75 17.42 -9.57
CA ASN A 153 4.64 18.71 -8.90
C ASN A 153 4.55 18.60 -7.36
N ALA A 154 4.52 17.38 -6.80
CA ALA A 154 4.51 17.20 -5.36
C ALA A 154 5.95 17.04 -4.87
N GLU A 155 6.32 17.76 -3.79
CA GLU A 155 7.61 17.52 -3.15
C GLU A 155 7.67 16.07 -2.65
N ASN A 156 8.86 15.45 -2.71
CA ASN A 156 9.02 14.05 -2.30
C ASN A 156 8.50 13.79 -0.89
N TYR A 157 8.65 14.77 0.02
CA TYR A 157 8.11 14.70 1.38
C TYR A 157 6.58 14.73 1.39
N ASP A 158 5.93 15.61 0.62
CA ASP A 158 4.47 15.65 0.51
C ASP A 158 3.89 14.35 -0.03
N LEU A 159 4.60 13.68 -0.94
CA LEU A 159 4.22 12.37 -1.45
C LEU A 159 4.22 11.29 -0.34
N THR A 160 5.13 11.38 0.63
CA THR A 160 5.13 10.46 1.79
C THR A 160 3.94 10.76 2.71
N ILE A 161 3.62 12.03 2.95
CA ILE A 161 2.44 12.43 3.73
C ILE A 161 1.15 11.94 3.07
N HIS A 162 1.01 12.12 1.75
CA HIS A 162 -0.13 11.61 0.98
C HIS A 162 -0.21 10.07 0.98
N HIS A 163 0.93 9.38 1.06
CA HIS A 163 0.93 7.92 1.23
C HIS A 163 0.47 7.50 2.63
N THR A 164 0.95 8.18 3.67
CA THR A 164 0.53 7.97 5.07
C THR A 164 -0.96 8.21 5.27
N ASP A 165 -1.51 9.30 4.71
CA ASP A 165 -2.96 9.58 4.73
C ASP A 165 -3.78 8.41 4.15
N ARG A 166 -3.36 7.89 2.99
CA ARG A 166 -4.02 6.74 2.36
C ARG A 166 -3.98 5.48 3.23
N ILE A 167 -2.84 5.19 3.86
CA ILE A 167 -2.71 4.04 4.77
C ILE A 167 -3.68 4.19 5.95
N ILE A 168 -3.70 5.35 6.60
CA ILE A 168 -4.55 5.59 7.78
C ILE A 168 -6.03 5.51 7.41
N ASN A 169 -6.41 6.05 6.25
CA ASN A 169 -7.76 5.93 5.72
C ASN A 169 -8.14 4.46 5.42
N ASP A 170 -7.23 3.67 4.87
CA ASP A 170 -7.49 2.25 4.58
C ASP A 170 -7.62 1.43 5.87
N ILE A 171 -6.78 1.68 6.88
CA ILE A 171 -6.95 1.11 8.24
C ILE A 171 -8.31 1.48 8.80
N PHE A 172 -8.68 2.76 8.73
CA PHE A 172 -9.97 3.24 9.20
C PHE A 172 -11.13 2.52 8.51
N LYS A 173 -11.12 2.36 7.17
CA LYS A 173 -12.14 1.60 6.43
C LYS A 173 -12.22 0.15 6.90
N VAL A 174 -11.10 -0.55 7.00
CA VAL A 174 -11.05 -1.96 7.41
C VAL A 174 -11.67 -2.16 8.79
N ILE A 175 -11.32 -1.29 9.75
CA ILE A 175 -11.87 -1.38 11.12
C ILE A 175 -13.36 -1.03 11.12
N ASN A 176 -13.77 0.00 10.39
CA ASN A 176 -15.15 0.46 10.36
C ASN A 176 -16.10 -0.57 9.72
N GLU A 177 -15.63 -1.33 8.72
CA GLU A 177 -16.38 -2.45 8.13
C GLU A 177 -16.68 -3.59 9.11
N LYS A 178 -15.89 -3.74 10.19
CA LYS A 178 -16.12 -4.77 11.22
C LYS A 178 -17.30 -4.45 12.13
N LYS A 179 -17.77 -3.19 12.17
CA LYS A 179 -18.86 -2.73 13.05
C LYS A 179 -18.62 -3.07 14.54
N ILE A 180 -17.38 -2.92 14.98
CA ILE A 180 -16.97 -3.10 16.39
C ILE A 180 -16.62 -1.74 17.01
N ASP A 181 -16.64 -1.68 18.34
CA ASP A 181 -16.11 -0.51 19.04
C ASP A 181 -14.59 -0.45 18.94
N PHE A 182 -14.06 0.75 18.70
CA PHE A 182 -12.63 0.95 18.58
C PHE A 182 -12.18 2.34 19.02
N ASN A 183 -10.91 2.39 19.41
CA ASN A 183 -10.13 3.61 19.50
C ASN A 183 -8.97 3.49 18.50
N LEU A 184 -8.80 4.50 17.65
CA LEU A 184 -7.70 4.61 16.71
C LEU A 184 -6.86 5.83 17.11
N ILE A 185 -5.59 5.59 17.42
CA ILE A 185 -4.58 6.62 17.65
C ILE A 185 -3.53 6.48 16.57
N TYR A 186 -3.18 7.59 15.93
CA TYR A 186 -2.00 7.70 15.09
C TYR A 186 -1.12 8.83 15.60
N THR A 187 0.16 8.53 15.74
CA THR A 187 1.21 9.47 16.13
C THR A 187 2.46 9.10 15.33
N ALA A 188 3.20 10.09 14.85
CA ALA A 188 4.56 9.83 14.37
C ALA A 188 5.51 9.64 15.57
N ASP A 189 6.65 9.03 15.32
CA ASP A 189 7.76 8.91 16.27
C ASP A 189 8.54 10.23 16.39
N HIS A 190 8.78 10.90 15.26
CA HIS A 190 9.40 12.22 15.19
C HIS A 190 8.91 13.02 13.97
N GLY A 191 9.24 14.31 13.95
CA GLY A 191 9.04 15.20 12.81
C GLY A 191 10.26 15.21 11.88
N GLU A 192 10.27 16.10 10.90
CA GLU A 192 11.36 16.23 9.92
C GLU A 192 11.60 17.70 9.59
N ILE A 193 12.85 18.13 9.52
CA ILE A 193 13.21 19.39 8.88
C ILE A 193 13.35 19.09 7.38
N VAL A 194 12.34 19.46 6.60
CA VAL A 194 12.26 19.08 5.18
C VAL A 194 13.50 19.54 4.42
N ASN A 195 14.07 18.64 3.62
CA ASN A 195 15.33 18.81 2.87
C ASN A 195 16.61 18.91 3.73
N VAL A 196 16.53 18.74 5.06
CA VAL A 196 17.69 18.75 5.96
C VAL A 196 17.84 17.42 6.70
N GLY A 197 16.79 16.95 7.36
CA GLY A 197 16.81 15.72 8.17
C GLY A 197 16.28 15.93 9.61
N HIS A 198 16.54 14.93 10.46
CA HIS A 198 16.20 14.91 11.89
C HIS A 198 17.38 14.37 12.72
N GLY A 199 17.27 14.43 14.04
CA GLY A 199 18.37 14.05 14.95
C GLY A 199 19.45 15.12 15.06
N LEU A 200 19.07 16.38 14.83
CA LEU A 200 19.97 17.53 14.84
C LEU A 200 19.91 18.26 16.19
N GLU A 201 20.98 18.96 16.55
CA GLU A 201 21.02 19.76 17.79
C GLU A 201 19.95 20.86 17.83
N LYS A 202 19.61 21.40 16.65
CA LYS A 202 18.63 22.49 16.48
C LYS A 202 17.54 22.09 15.49
N GLY A 203 16.44 22.84 15.54
CA GLY A 203 15.28 22.68 14.67
C GLY A 203 14.12 22.08 15.45
N ARG A 204 13.17 22.92 15.81
CA ARG A 204 11.97 22.53 16.55
C ARG A 204 11.04 21.61 15.76
N GLU A 205 11.07 21.71 14.44
CA GLU A 205 10.21 20.95 13.51
C GLU A 205 10.39 19.44 13.66
N GLN A 206 11.57 18.96 14.02
CA GLN A 206 11.83 17.52 14.24
C GLN A 206 11.09 16.94 15.46
N TYR A 207 10.53 17.78 16.33
CA TYR A 207 9.73 17.37 17.49
C TYR A 207 8.24 17.63 17.30
N LEU A 208 7.86 18.34 16.23
CA LEU A 208 6.46 18.61 15.89
C LEU A 208 5.93 17.46 15.04
N ILE A 209 5.00 16.71 15.63
CA ILE A 209 4.42 15.51 15.02
C ILE A 209 2.91 15.61 14.88
N PRO A 210 2.33 14.97 13.85
CA PRO A 210 0.89 14.81 13.77
C PRO A 210 0.39 13.86 14.85
N PHE A 211 -0.77 14.21 15.44
CA PHE A 211 -1.54 13.33 16.31
C PHE A 211 -2.97 13.27 15.79
N MET A 212 -3.46 12.06 15.50
CA MET A 212 -4.84 11.83 15.07
C MET A 212 -5.50 10.82 16.00
N TYR A 213 -6.77 11.09 16.30
CA TYR A 213 -7.55 10.26 17.19
C TYR A 213 -8.99 10.11 16.70
N LYS A 214 -9.51 8.88 16.80
CA LYS A 214 -10.92 8.58 16.54
C LYS A 214 -11.39 7.51 17.50
N SER A 215 -12.55 7.72 18.11
CA SER A 215 -13.25 6.71 18.91
C SER A 215 -14.69 6.54 18.43
N THR A 216 -15.22 5.33 18.59
CA THR A 216 -16.67 5.06 18.55
C THR A 216 -17.32 5.23 19.92
N ASN A 217 -16.54 5.29 21.00
CA ASN A 217 -17.04 5.47 22.34
C ASN A 217 -17.13 6.96 22.70
N ASN A 218 -18.34 7.45 22.96
CA ASN A 218 -18.59 8.86 23.28
C ASN A 218 -17.94 9.34 24.58
N HIS A 219 -17.58 8.43 25.50
CA HIS A 219 -16.83 8.78 26.71
C HIS A 219 -15.39 9.19 26.39
N PHE A 220 -14.77 8.54 25.40
CA PHE A 220 -13.42 8.82 24.93
C PHE A 220 -13.49 9.67 23.66
N ASN A 221 -14.12 10.83 23.74
CA ASN A 221 -14.27 11.75 22.61
C ASN A 221 -13.06 12.70 22.48
N CYS A 222 -13.17 13.75 21.65
CA CYS A 222 -12.09 14.72 21.49
C CYS A 222 -11.76 15.47 22.79
N ASP A 223 -12.72 15.67 23.71
CA ASP A 223 -12.48 16.39 24.95
C ASP A 223 -11.67 15.54 25.94
N PHE A 224 -11.85 14.22 25.92
CA PHE A 224 -10.95 13.28 26.60
C PHE A 224 -9.49 13.47 26.15
N ILE A 225 -9.21 13.53 24.85
CA ILE A 225 -7.83 13.79 24.38
C ILE A 225 -7.34 15.19 24.80
N LYS A 226 -8.21 16.20 24.74
CA LYS A 226 -7.83 17.57 25.11
C LYS A 226 -7.45 17.70 26.60
N SER A 227 -7.95 16.85 27.50
CA SER A 227 -7.57 16.93 28.91
C SER A 227 -6.08 16.61 29.16
N PHE A 228 -5.42 15.92 28.22
CA PHE A 228 -3.99 15.62 28.24
C PHE A 228 -3.12 16.73 27.62
N ARG A 229 -3.71 17.85 27.17
CA ARG A 229 -2.92 18.98 26.64
C ARG A 229 -2.35 19.84 27.75
N ASN A 230 -1.13 20.30 27.55
CA ASN A 230 -0.50 21.29 28.42
C ASN A 230 -1.25 22.65 28.36
N LYS A 231 -0.87 23.56 29.26
CA LYS A 231 -1.44 24.92 29.33
C LYS A 231 -1.28 25.74 28.04
N GLU A 232 -0.31 25.41 27.19
CA GLU A 232 -0.05 26.06 25.91
C GLU A 232 -0.86 25.43 24.75
N GLY A 233 -1.63 24.37 25.04
CA GLY A 233 -2.49 23.69 24.08
C GLY A 233 -1.79 22.58 23.29
N TYR A 234 -0.51 22.29 23.54
CA TYR A 234 0.20 21.17 22.93
C TYR A 234 -0.16 19.85 23.60
N LEU A 235 -0.16 18.78 22.81
CA LEU A 235 -0.22 17.41 23.30
C LEU A 235 1.15 16.77 23.07
N SER A 236 1.83 16.41 24.14
CA SER A 236 3.12 15.73 24.06
C SER A 236 2.95 14.24 23.80
N GLY A 237 3.85 13.66 23.00
CA GLY A 237 3.93 12.21 22.80
C GLY A 237 4.17 11.44 24.11
N LEU A 238 4.72 12.09 25.14
CA LEU A 238 4.86 11.51 26.49
C LEU A 238 3.51 11.17 27.13
N MET A 239 2.41 11.81 26.68
CA MET A 239 1.06 11.55 27.18
C MET A 239 0.45 10.28 26.60
N ASN A 240 1.01 9.72 25.52
CA ASN A 240 0.46 8.55 24.84
C ASN A 240 0.27 7.36 25.79
N LYS A 241 1.23 7.13 26.70
CA LYS A 241 1.13 6.05 27.70
C LYS A 241 -0.04 6.23 28.67
N TYR A 242 -0.34 7.47 29.04
CA TYR A 242 -1.44 7.77 29.96
C TYR A 242 -2.80 7.69 29.26
N ILE A 243 -2.88 8.23 28.04
CA ILE A 243 -4.06 8.09 27.17
C ILE A 243 -4.38 6.61 26.98
N LEU A 244 -3.40 5.80 26.59
CA LEU A 244 -3.59 4.36 26.38
C LEU A 244 -4.00 3.65 27.68
N SER A 245 -3.44 4.04 28.82
CA SER A 245 -3.79 3.45 30.11
C SER A 245 -5.27 3.71 30.47
N GLU A 246 -5.76 4.94 30.32
CA GLU A 246 -7.17 5.25 30.58
C GLU A 246 -8.11 4.59 29.57
N LEU A 247 -7.72 4.48 28.29
CA LEU A 247 -8.48 3.74 27.28
C LEU A 247 -8.58 2.23 27.58
N LEU A 248 -7.58 1.66 28.28
CA LEU A 248 -7.58 0.27 28.75
C LEU A 248 -8.31 0.10 30.09
N GLY A 249 -8.81 1.19 30.69
CA GLY A 249 -9.59 1.17 31.93
C GLY A 249 -8.75 1.32 33.21
N TYR A 250 -7.48 1.73 33.11
CA TYR A 250 -6.69 2.08 34.29
C TYR A 250 -7.02 3.49 34.79
N GLU A 251 -7.15 3.64 36.10
CA GLU A 251 -7.26 4.94 36.74
C GLU A 251 -5.86 5.48 37.06
N ILE A 252 -5.54 6.66 36.53
CA ILE A 252 -4.25 7.32 36.77
C ILE A 252 -4.43 8.43 37.80
N ASP A 253 -3.47 8.56 38.73
CA ASP A 253 -3.45 9.66 39.69
C ASP A 253 -3.39 11.02 38.95
N LYS A 254 -4.39 11.86 39.20
CA LYS A 254 -4.52 13.18 38.59
C LYS A 254 -3.34 14.11 38.89
N ASN A 255 -2.65 13.92 40.02
CA ASN A 255 -1.45 14.68 40.34
C ASN A 255 -0.28 14.29 39.43
N ILE A 256 -0.12 13.00 39.12
CA ILE A 256 0.89 12.51 38.17
C ILE A 256 0.61 13.05 36.78
N LEU A 257 -0.64 12.95 36.31
CA LEU A 257 -1.06 13.50 35.02
C LEU A 257 -0.77 14.99 34.91
N ARG A 258 -1.15 15.77 35.94
CA ARG A 258 -0.89 17.21 35.96
C ARG A 258 0.60 17.51 35.90
N ASN A 259 1.43 16.82 36.69
CA ASN A 259 2.86 17.08 36.71
C ASN A 259 3.54 16.77 35.38
N GLU A 260 3.21 15.64 34.74
CA GLU A 260 3.83 15.28 33.46
C GLU A 260 3.39 16.20 32.32
N ARG A 261 2.11 16.58 32.30
CA ARG A 261 1.53 17.43 31.27
C ARG A 261 2.08 18.87 31.29
N GLU A 262 2.46 19.38 32.47
CA GLU A 262 3.05 20.72 32.58
C GLU A 262 4.58 20.73 32.34
N TYR A 263 5.20 19.55 32.14
CA TYR A 263 6.63 19.40 31.91
C TYR A 263 6.94 18.63 30.61
N ASP A 264 6.51 19.22 29.50
CA ASP A 264 6.86 18.75 28.17
C ASP A 264 8.34 18.96 27.89
N ARG A 265 9.01 17.85 27.59
CA ARG A 265 10.46 17.78 27.43
C ARG A 265 10.83 16.91 26.25
N VAL A 266 11.97 17.20 25.66
CA VAL A 266 12.57 16.42 24.59
C VAL A 266 13.95 15.94 25.02
N LEU A 267 14.35 14.78 24.51
CA LEU A 267 15.72 14.33 24.57
C LEU A 267 16.41 14.82 23.30
N THR A 268 17.41 15.68 23.44
CA THR A 268 18.14 16.26 22.30
C THR A 268 19.16 15.27 21.73
N ALA A 269 19.71 15.56 20.55
CA ALA A 269 20.78 14.77 19.94
C ALA A 269 22.02 14.60 20.83
N ASN A 270 22.25 15.54 21.77
CA ASN A 270 23.34 15.50 22.74
C ASN A 270 22.93 14.85 24.07
N GLU A 271 21.87 14.05 24.06
CA GLU A 271 21.32 13.33 25.22
C GLU A 271 20.89 14.22 26.39
N ASN A 272 20.69 15.53 26.14
CA ASN A 272 20.21 16.46 27.15
C ASN A 272 18.68 16.50 27.17
N ILE A 273 18.11 16.50 28.37
CA ILE A 273 16.66 16.69 28.56
C ILE A 273 16.38 18.18 28.68
N LEU A 274 15.69 18.73 27.69
CA LEU A 274 15.31 20.14 27.67
C LEU A 274 13.78 20.30 27.61
N PRO A 275 13.21 21.36 28.22
CA PRO A 275 11.82 21.73 27.98
C PRO A 275 11.57 21.94 26.48
N PHE A 276 10.45 21.46 25.96
CA PHE A 276 10.09 21.68 24.55
C PHE A 276 10.00 23.18 24.20
N SER A 277 9.58 24.01 25.16
CA SER A 277 9.49 25.46 25.01
C SER A 277 10.84 26.16 24.80
N SER A 278 11.97 25.50 25.15
CA SER A 278 13.33 26.05 24.96
C SER A 278 14.01 25.55 23.68
N ILE A 279 13.34 24.73 22.88
CA ILE A 279 13.87 24.26 21.61
C ILE A 279 13.68 25.32 20.54
N GLU A 280 14.80 25.72 19.93
CA GLU A 280 14.87 26.58 18.73
C GLU A 280 14.67 25.75 17.46
#